data_AF-A0A0Q8XBR4-F1
#
_entry.id   AF-A0A0Q8XBR4-F1
#
_cell.length_a   1.000
_cell.length_b   1.000
_cell.length_c   1.000
_cell.angle_alpha   90.00
_cell.angle_beta   90.00
_cell.angle_gamma   90.00
#
_symmetry.space_group_name_H-M   'P 1'
#
loop_
_entity.id
_entity.type
_entity.pdbx_description
1 polymer ?
#
loop_
_entity_poly.entity_id
_entity_poly.type
_entity_poly.pdbx_seq_one_letter_code
_entity_poly.pdbx_strand_id
1 'polypeptide(L)'
;MTNRDNGVSLGSGGAERQLINVAAGTAAADAVILNQLDAVSTAAGATANTALANGAYFRANNSAPGSRATGTDAVAIGPSNVAGRNRSVALGAGARAINGQAVSIGAGNVASGNGAVAIGDPNIPYDSQPP
;
A
#
# COMPACT_ATOMS: atom_id res chain seq x y z
N MET A 1 38.46 9.94 16.47
CA MET A 1 38.95 9.04 17.54
C MET A 1 37.78 8.19 18.01
N THR A 2 37.99 6.91 18.34
CA THR A 2 36.94 6.09 19.00
C THR A 2 36.78 6.58 20.44
N ASN A 3 35.54 6.65 20.93
CA ASN A 3 35.24 6.92 22.33
C ASN A 3 34.91 5.63 23.12
N ARG A 4 35.29 4.47 22.57
CA ARG A 4 35.04 3.13 23.12
C ARG A 4 36.20 2.18 22.80
N ASP A 5 36.46 1.26 23.72
CA ASP A 5 37.38 0.14 23.52
C ASP A 5 36.89 -0.83 22.43
N ASN A 6 37.84 -1.48 21.73
CA ASN A 6 37.62 -2.49 20.71
C ASN A 6 36.79 -2.05 19.48
N GLY A 7 36.86 -0.76 19.12
CA GLY A 7 36.20 -0.21 17.93
C GLY A 7 37.18 0.19 16.82
N VAL A 8 36.72 0.14 15.57
CA VAL A 8 37.36 0.82 14.44
C VAL A 8 36.54 2.06 14.12
N SER A 9 37.15 3.26 14.18
CA SER A 9 36.48 4.50 13.80
C SER A 9 36.74 4.86 12.34
N LEU A 10 35.68 5.26 11.64
CA LEU A 10 35.72 5.78 10.27
C LEU A 10 35.61 7.31 10.24
N GLY A 11 35.67 8.00 11.39
CA GLY A 11 35.55 9.45 11.43
C GLY A 11 35.40 10.05 12.83
N SER A 12 34.76 11.20 12.86
CA SER A 12 34.30 11.92 14.04
C SER A 12 32.95 12.55 13.72
N GLY A 13 32.20 13.03 14.71
CA GLY A 13 30.87 13.61 14.48
C GLY A 13 30.90 14.70 13.41
N GLY A 14 30.08 14.53 12.37
CA GLY A 14 29.98 15.44 11.22
C GLY A 14 31.07 15.25 10.16
N ALA A 15 31.97 14.27 10.31
CA ALA A 15 33.03 13.92 9.37
C ALA A 15 33.18 12.38 9.25
N GLU A 16 32.05 11.70 9.06
CA GLU A 16 31.97 10.26 8.86
C GLU A 16 32.40 9.88 7.44
N ARG A 17 33.09 8.73 7.31
CA ARG A 17 33.44 8.16 6.00
C ARG A 17 32.53 6.99 5.68
N GLN A 18 32.21 6.83 4.40
CA GLN A 18 31.53 5.64 3.89
C GLN A 18 32.52 4.49 3.72
N LEU A 19 32.05 3.26 3.95
CA LEU A 19 32.71 2.03 3.49
C LEU A 19 32.14 1.63 2.14
N ILE A 20 32.98 1.56 1.12
CA ILE A 20 32.58 1.23 -0.25
C ILE A 20 33.23 -0.07 -0.72
N ASN A 21 32.66 -0.69 -1.77
CA ASN A 21 33.10 -1.97 -2.33
C ASN A 21 33.07 -3.14 -1.33
N VAL A 22 32.08 -3.14 -0.43
CA VAL A 22 31.85 -4.21 0.54
C VAL A 22 30.92 -5.25 -0.06
N ALA A 23 31.34 -6.52 -0.03
CA ALA A 23 30.48 -7.63 -0.45
C ALA A 23 29.34 -7.86 0.57
N ALA A 24 28.25 -8.47 0.14
CA ALA A 24 27.12 -8.78 1.01
C ALA A 24 27.54 -9.77 2.12
N GLY A 25 27.12 -9.51 3.36
CA GLY A 25 27.42 -10.38 4.49
C GLY A 25 26.68 -11.72 4.41
N THR A 26 27.32 -12.79 4.87
CA THR A 26 26.79 -14.16 4.84
C THR A 26 26.88 -14.88 6.20
N ALA A 27 27.84 -14.51 7.05
CA ALA A 27 27.97 -14.99 8.41
C ALA A 27 27.29 -14.04 9.42
N ALA A 28 27.00 -14.54 10.62
CA ALA A 28 26.27 -13.79 11.65
C ALA A 28 26.98 -12.49 12.12
N ALA A 29 28.30 -12.39 11.94
CA ALA A 29 29.10 -11.23 12.32
C ALA A 29 29.52 -10.35 11.13
N ASP A 30 29.05 -10.65 9.92
CA ASP A 30 29.37 -9.84 8.75
C ASP A 30 28.62 -8.50 8.77
N ALA A 31 29.21 -7.49 8.15
CA ALA A 31 28.54 -6.22 7.91
C ALA A 31 27.40 -6.39 6.88
N VAL A 32 26.31 -5.67 7.09
CA VAL A 32 25.17 -5.61 6.17
C VAL A 32 25.34 -4.40 5.24
N ILE A 33 25.17 -4.60 3.93
CA ILE A 33 25.22 -3.51 2.94
C ILE A 33 23.81 -3.05 2.54
N LEU A 34 23.71 -1.93 1.81
CA LEU A 34 22.42 -1.29 1.50
C LEU A 34 21.43 -2.23 0.79
N ASN A 35 21.86 -3.06 -0.17
CA ASN A 35 20.95 -3.95 -0.89
C ASN A 35 20.30 -5.03 0.02
N GLN A 36 21.01 -5.49 1.06
CA GLN A 36 20.48 -6.44 2.04
C GLN A 36 19.46 -5.74 2.93
N LEU A 37 19.70 -4.48 3.31
CA LEU A 37 18.72 -3.65 4.02
C LEU A 37 17.48 -3.34 3.16
N ASP A 38 17.67 -3.04 1.87
CA ASP A 38 16.57 -2.81 0.93
C ASP A 38 15.72 -4.06 0.73
N ALA A 39 16.35 -5.25 0.70
CA ALA A 39 15.63 -6.52 0.64
C ALA A 39 14.77 -6.73 1.90
N VAL A 40 15.29 -6.41 3.09
CA VAL A 40 14.52 -6.44 4.34
C VAL A 40 13.38 -5.42 4.30
N SER A 41 13.64 -4.19 3.87
CA SER A 41 12.62 -3.14 3.73
C SER A 41 11.48 -3.58 2.81
N THR A 42 11.82 -4.17 1.67
CA THR A 42 10.87 -4.73 0.70
C THR A 42 10.03 -5.84 1.32
N ALA A 43 10.68 -6.80 2.00
CA ALA A 43 10.00 -7.92 2.66
C ALA A 43 9.09 -7.46 3.80
N ALA A 44 9.53 -6.48 4.59
CA ALA A 44 8.74 -5.88 5.67
C ALA A 44 7.50 -5.17 5.11
N GLY A 45 7.64 -4.40 4.02
CA GLY A 45 6.52 -3.77 3.33
C GLY A 45 5.51 -4.79 2.79
N ALA A 46 5.98 -5.87 2.17
CA ALA A 46 5.13 -6.95 1.70
C ALA A 46 4.38 -7.63 2.86
N THR A 47 5.08 -7.92 3.95
CA THR A 47 4.48 -8.51 5.17
C THR A 47 3.40 -7.61 5.77
N ALA A 48 3.65 -6.30 5.86
CA ALA A 48 2.68 -5.33 6.36
C ALA A 48 1.42 -5.28 5.48
N ASN A 49 1.59 -5.30 4.16
CA ASN A 49 0.48 -5.35 3.21
C ASN A 49 -0.33 -6.65 3.35
N THR A 50 0.34 -7.80 3.50
CA THR A 50 -0.30 -9.09 3.74
C THR A 50 -1.05 -9.11 5.07
N ALA A 51 -0.50 -8.53 6.14
CA ALA A 51 -1.15 -8.46 7.44
C ALA A 51 -2.44 -7.63 7.38
N LEU A 52 -2.44 -6.50 6.67
CA LEU A 52 -3.65 -5.69 6.45
C LEU A 52 -4.72 -6.45 5.65
N ALA A 53 -4.31 -7.39 4.80
CA ALA A 53 -5.19 -8.17 3.93
C ALA A 53 -5.69 -9.50 4.55
N ASN A 54 -5.24 -9.92 5.73
CA ASN A 54 -5.53 -11.26 6.28
C ASN A 54 -6.29 -11.23 7.63
N GLY A 55 -7.20 -10.27 7.82
CA GLY A 55 -8.19 -10.37 8.90
C GLY A 55 -9.19 -11.50 8.62
N ALA A 56 -9.74 -12.13 9.67
CA ALA A 56 -10.80 -13.15 9.51
C ALA A 56 -12.04 -12.59 8.77
N TYR A 57 -12.28 -11.28 8.88
CA TYR A 57 -13.47 -10.61 8.36
C TYR A 57 -13.18 -9.58 7.26
N PHE A 58 -11.91 -9.24 7.01
CA PHE A 58 -11.51 -8.28 5.97
C PHE A 58 -10.30 -8.81 5.20
N ARG A 59 -10.50 -9.06 3.91
CA ARG A 59 -9.43 -9.43 2.98
C ARG A 59 -9.40 -8.50 1.79
N ALA A 60 -8.21 -8.04 1.41
CA ALA A 60 -7.99 -7.23 0.23
C ALA A 60 -6.98 -7.93 -0.68
N ASN A 61 -7.40 -8.33 -1.87
CA ASN A 61 -6.52 -8.89 -2.90
C ASN A 61 -6.38 -7.86 -4.03
N ASN A 62 -5.19 -7.29 -4.19
CA ASN A 62 -4.94 -6.23 -5.16
C ASN A 62 -3.64 -6.48 -5.95
N SER A 63 -3.73 -6.37 -7.28
CA SER A 63 -2.59 -6.43 -8.22
C SER A 63 -2.39 -5.15 -9.03
N ALA A 64 -3.26 -4.14 -8.86
CA ALA A 64 -3.28 -2.89 -9.62
C ALA A 64 -2.92 -1.68 -8.72
N PRO A 65 -2.80 -0.45 -9.27
CA PRO A 65 -2.51 0.75 -8.50
C PRO A 65 -3.39 0.89 -7.25
N GLY A 66 -2.82 1.45 -6.17
CA GLY A 66 -3.50 1.63 -4.90
C GLY A 66 -4.75 2.51 -4.98
N SER A 67 -5.61 2.39 -3.97
CA SER A 67 -6.81 3.20 -3.80
C SER A 67 -6.49 4.68 -3.57
N ARG A 68 -7.35 5.60 -4.00
CA ARG A 68 -7.13 7.06 -3.91
C ARG A 68 -8.24 7.77 -3.14
N ALA A 69 -8.09 7.90 -1.82
CA ALA A 69 -8.91 8.77 -0.99
C ALA A 69 -8.31 10.18 -0.94
N THR A 70 -8.71 11.07 -1.87
CA THR A 70 -8.12 12.42 -1.99
C THR A 70 -8.91 13.50 -1.26
N GLY A 71 -10.14 13.23 -0.85
CA GLY A 71 -10.95 14.15 -0.05
C GLY A 71 -10.74 14.00 1.46
N THR A 72 -11.07 15.04 2.23
CA THR A 72 -11.11 14.95 3.69
C THR A 72 -12.17 13.92 4.12
N ASP A 73 -11.82 13.03 5.05
CA ASP A 73 -12.68 11.93 5.54
C ASP A 73 -13.21 10.99 4.44
N ALA A 74 -12.47 10.85 3.34
CA ALA A 74 -12.85 9.97 2.24
C ALA A 74 -12.45 8.51 2.50
N VAL A 75 -13.23 7.56 1.99
CA VAL A 75 -12.97 6.13 2.07
C VAL A 75 -12.75 5.58 0.67
N ALA A 76 -11.64 4.88 0.45
CA ALA A 76 -11.30 4.29 -0.83
C ALA A 76 -10.81 2.85 -0.63
N ILE A 77 -11.53 1.85 -1.16
CA ILE A 77 -11.23 0.42 -0.99
C ILE A 77 -11.22 -0.29 -2.36
N GLY A 78 -10.08 -0.86 -2.76
CA GLY A 78 -9.88 -1.55 -4.05
C GLY A 78 -8.92 -0.84 -5.03
N PRO A 79 -8.45 -1.53 -6.08
CA PRO A 79 -7.49 -0.97 -7.03
C PRO A 79 -8.04 0.21 -7.83
N SER A 80 -7.19 1.18 -8.15
CA SER A 80 -7.46 2.25 -9.13
C SER A 80 -8.74 3.06 -8.90
N ASN A 81 -9.34 2.97 -7.71
CA ASN A 81 -10.53 3.74 -7.37
C ASN A 81 -10.18 5.19 -7.03
N VAL A 82 -11.20 6.05 -6.99
CA VAL A 82 -11.06 7.46 -6.63
C VAL A 82 -12.24 7.90 -5.76
N ALA A 83 -11.97 8.21 -4.50
CA ALA A 83 -12.85 8.97 -3.62
C ALA A 83 -12.37 10.44 -3.62
N GLY A 84 -12.91 11.22 -4.54
CA GLY A 84 -12.32 12.46 -5.05
C GLY A 84 -12.56 13.73 -4.23
N ARG A 85 -13.52 13.69 -3.28
CA ARG A 85 -14.01 14.85 -2.52
C ARG A 85 -14.37 14.49 -1.08
N ASN A 86 -14.66 15.51 -0.27
CA ASN A 86 -14.90 15.35 1.16
C ASN A 86 -16.05 14.38 1.44
N ARG A 87 -15.84 13.47 2.39
CA ARG A 87 -16.79 12.43 2.83
C ARG A 87 -17.27 11.50 1.71
N SER A 88 -16.52 11.38 0.62
CA SER A 88 -16.85 10.46 -0.47
C SER A 88 -16.39 9.04 -0.15
N VAL A 89 -17.12 8.05 -0.67
CA VAL A 89 -16.84 6.61 -0.49
C VAL A 89 -16.73 5.97 -1.86
N ALA A 90 -15.59 5.37 -2.17
CA ALA A 90 -15.37 4.57 -3.39
C ALA A 90 -14.93 3.15 -3.00
N LEU A 91 -15.75 2.15 -3.31
CA LEU A 91 -15.48 0.74 -3.01
C LEU A 91 -15.58 -0.10 -4.29
N GLY A 92 -14.52 -0.82 -4.64
CA GLY A 92 -14.43 -1.63 -5.85
C GLY A 92 -13.31 -1.17 -6.79
N ALA A 93 -12.88 -2.06 -7.68
CA ALA A 93 -11.83 -1.78 -8.66
C ALA A 93 -12.28 -0.68 -9.64
N GLY A 94 -11.59 0.45 -9.68
CA GLY A 94 -11.96 1.56 -10.58
C GLY A 94 -13.23 2.33 -10.19
N ALA A 95 -13.80 2.11 -9.00
CA ALA A 95 -14.94 2.88 -8.51
C ALA A 95 -14.60 4.38 -8.38
N ARG A 96 -15.50 5.28 -8.75
CA ARG A 96 -15.27 6.73 -8.77
C ARG A 96 -16.40 7.49 -8.08
N ALA A 97 -16.12 7.98 -6.88
CA ALA A 97 -16.96 8.96 -6.18
C ALA A 97 -16.39 10.36 -6.41
N ILE A 98 -16.94 11.07 -7.40
CA ILE A 98 -16.29 12.25 -8.01
C ILE A 98 -16.60 13.55 -7.26
N ASN A 99 -17.82 13.68 -6.73
CA ASN A 99 -18.30 14.91 -6.07
C ASN A 99 -18.52 14.71 -4.56
N GLY A 100 -18.78 15.80 -3.83
CA GLY A 100 -18.88 15.78 -2.36
C GLY A 100 -19.92 14.77 -1.86
N GLN A 101 -19.64 14.07 -0.77
CA GLN A 101 -20.56 13.09 -0.14
C GLN A 101 -21.01 11.94 -1.07
N ALA A 102 -20.39 11.76 -2.24
CA ALA A 102 -20.79 10.72 -3.18
C ALA A 102 -20.38 9.32 -2.68
N VAL A 103 -21.21 8.32 -2.95
CA VAL A 103 -20.99 6.91 -2.61
C VAL A 103 -21.00 6.09 -3.89
N SER A 104 -19.87 5.50 -4.26
CA SER A 104 -19.71 4.63 -5.43
C SER A 104 -19.24 3.26 -4.97
N ILE A 105 -20.08 2.23 -5.19
CA ILE A 105 -19.82 0.86 -4.77
C ILE A 105 -19.96 -0.08 -5.98
N GLY A 106 -18.92 -0.85 -6.29
CA GLY A 106 -18.85 -1.78 -7.42
C GLY A 106 -17.72 -1.45 -8.41
N ALA A 107 -17.36 -2.42 -9.26
CA ALA A 107 -16.25 -2.25 -10.20
C ALA A 107 -16.60 -1.25 -11.31
N GLY A 108 -15.67 -0.35 -11.65
CA GLY A 108 -15.86 0.67 -12.69
C GLY A 108 -16.99 1.67 -12.44
N ASN A 109 -17.65 1.61 -11.29
CA ASN A 109 -18.88 2.34 -11.03
C ASN A 109 -18.58 3.84 -10.82
N VAL A 110 -19.53 4.72 -11.15
CA VAL A 110 -19.30 6.18 -11.08
C VAL A 110 -20.45 6.91 -10.41
N ALA A 111 -20.20 7.47 -9.23
CA ALA A 111 -21.10 8.42 -8.56
C ALA A 111 -20.60 9.85 -8.80
N SER A 112 -21.26 10.56 -9.72
CA SER A 112 -20.81 11.88 -10.19
C SER A 112 -21.57 13.07 -9.61
N GLY A 113 -22.68 12.91 -8.90
CA GLY A 113 -23.39 14.02 -8.24
C GLY A 113 -22.91 14.29 -6.81
N ASN A 114 -23.17 15.49 -6.28
CA ASN A 114 -22.99 15.77 -4.85
C ASN A 114 -24.05 14.98 -4.05
N GLY A 115 -23.62 14.09 -3.16
CA GLY A 115 -24.49 13.15 -2.45
C GLY A 115 -25.03 12.02 -3.33
N ALA A 116 -24.52 11.83 -4.55
CA ALA A 116 -24.98 10.76 -5.42
C ALA A 116 -24.57 9.40 -4.88
N VAL A 117 -25.45 8.41 -5.05
CA VAL A 117 -25.20 7.01 -4.70
C VAL A 117 -25.29 6.17 -5.96
N ALA A 118 -24.20 5.49 -6.32
CA ALA A 118 -24.13 4.52 -7.39
C ALA A 118 -23.66 3.17 -6.83
N ILE A 119 -24.46 2.12 -7.00
CA ILE A 119 -24.18 0.77 -6.49
C ILE A 119 -24.41 -0.24 -7.64
N GLY A 120 -23.42 -1.07 -7.96
CA GLY A 120 -23.51 -2.08 -9.03
C GLY A 120 -22.19 -2.39 -9.79
N ASP A 121 -22.23 -3.51 -10.51
CA ASP A 121 -21.19 -4.15 -11.37
C ASP A 121 -20.22 -5.16 -10.72
N PRO A 122 -20.11 -6.40 -11.26
CA PRO A 122 -21.00 -7.03 -12.25
C PRO A 122 -22.26 -7.62 -11.61
N ASN A 123 -23.41 -7.37 -12.22
CA ASN A 123 -24.65 -8.09 -11.90
C ASN A 123 -24.61 -9.43 -12.64
N ILE A 124 -24.52 -10.55 -11.91
CA ILE A 124 -24.67 -11.89 -12.49
C ILE A 124 -26.13 -12.31 -12.28
N PRO A 125 -26.97 -12.40 -13.34
CA PRO A 125 -28.26 -13.05 -13.23
C PRO A 125 -28.03 -14.54 -12.95
N TYR A 126 -28.74 -15.11 -11.98
CA TYR A 126 -28.78 -16.57 -11.81
C TYR A 126 -29.60 -17.17 -12.95
N ASP A 127 -28.96 -17.46 -14.09
CA ASP A 127 -29.47 -18.45 -15.05
C ASP A 127 -28.30 -19.09 -15.81
N SER A 128 -27.95 -20.30 -15.40
CA SER A 128 -27.70 -21.47 -16.27
C SER A 128 -26.98 -22.57 -15.47
N GLN A 129 -27.72 -23.25 -14.59
CA GLN A 129 -27.43 -24.66 -14.33
C GLN A 129 -28.07 -25.43 -15.50
N PRO A 130 -27.31 -26.02 -16.44
CA PRO A 130 -27.90 -26.99 -17.36
C PRO A 130 -28.35 -28.24 -16.58
N PRO A 131 -29.38 -28.96 -17.06
CA PRO A 131 -29.95 -30.13 -16.38
C PRO A 131 -28.96 -31.29 -16.21
#